data_AF-A0A6L4ZKV8-F1
#
_entry.id   AF-A0A6L4ZKV8-F1
#
_cell.length_a   1.000
_cell.length_b   1.000
_cell.length_c   1.000
_cell.angle_alpha   90.00
_cell.angle_beta   90.00
_cell.angle_gamma   90.00
#
_symmetry.space_group_name_H-M   'P 1'
#
loop_
_entity.id
_entity.type
_entity.pdbx_description
1 polymer ?
#
loop_
_entity_poly.entity_id
_entity_poly.type
_entity_poly.pdbx_seq_one_letter_code
_entity_poly.pdbx_strand_id
1 'polypeptide(L)'
;MIQVAIKLLGRIIRNPKLPKRAKVELFFRLTNNIAAPLMILLALLHLPVLIVRYNQGFFHLLLFDVPILLFSSISVIAFYGTAQYYLHPKTWKSRLKYLPLVMGMGIGLTFSNARAVLEALLGVQSSFVRTPKYKVESNRDSWLAQAMKYRRSKGLIPYLEVLTAIYFTLTIYYAFSRGIYGTIPFLFIFLFGYGYAGTMSMFQSTWQRLFKK
;
A
#
# COMPACT_ATOMS: atom_id res chain seq x y z
N MET A 1 -9.47 6.14 -9.24
CA MET A 1 -9.74 5.08 -10.26
C MET A 1 -11.04 4.33 -10.02
N ILE A 2 -11.46 4.03 -8.78
CA ILE A 2 -12.70 3.27 -8.53
C ILE A 2 -13.98 3.98 -8.98
N GLN A 3 -14.07 5.31 -8.84
CA GLN A 3 -15.18 6.06 -9.43
C GLN A 3 -15.26 5.89 -10.97
N VAL A 4 -14.10 5.80 -11.63
CA VAL A 4 -14.00 5.53 -13.07
C VAL A 4 -14.37 4.08 -13.36
N ALA A 5 -13.97 3.13 -12.51
CA ALA A 5 -14.39 1.74 -12.58
C ALA A 5 -15.93 1.66 -12.54
N ILE A 6 -16.58 2.21 -11.51
CA ILE A 6 -18.05 2.18 -11.36
C ILE A 6 -18.75 2.78 -12.60
N LYS A 7 -18.22 3.85 -13.18
CA LYS A 7 -18.80 4.52 -14.36
C LYS A 7 -18.53 3.80 -15.69
N LEU A 8 -17.35 3.22 -15.88
CA LEU A 8 -16.92 2.63 -17.16
C LEU A 8 -17.14 1.11 -17.23
N LEU A 9 -17.17 0.38 -16.11
CA LEU A 9 -17.26 -1.08 -16.11
C LEU A 9 -18.50 -1.56 -16.86
N GLY A 10 -19.66 -0.93 -16.60
CA GLY A 10 -20.91 -1.23 -17.30
C GLY A 10 -20.84 -0.99 -18.81
N ARG A 11 -20.12 0.05 -19.26
CA ARG A 11 -19.94 0.36 -20.69
C ARG A 11 -18.93 -0.59 -21.36
N ILE A 12 -17.85 -0.96 -20.67
CA ILE A 12 -16.80 -1.85 -21.18
C ILE A 12 -17.35 -3.28 -21.38
N ILE A 13 -18.14 -3.78 -20.42
CA ILE A 13 -18.74 -5.11 -20.49
C ILE A 13 -19.74 -5.19 -21.65
N ARG A 14 -20.59 -4.16 -21.80
CA ARG A 14 -21.61 -4.08 -22.86
C ARG A 14 -21.06 -3.81 -24.27
N ASN A 15 -19.80 -3.41 -24.42
CA ASN A 15 -19.25 -3.09 -25.73
C ASN A 15 -18.93 -4.38 -26.53
N PRO A 16 -19.55 -4.62 -27.70
CA PRO A 16 -19.32 -5.81 -28.50
C PRO A 16 -17.98 -5.80 -29.27
N LYS A 17 -17.34 -4.64 -29.43
CA LYS A 17 -16.09 -4.50 -30.22
C LYS A 17 -14.83 -4.96 -29.48
N LEU A 18 -14.90 -5.22 -28.17
CA LEU A 18 -13.74 -5.57 -27.36
C LEU A 18 -13.60 -7.10 -27.21
N PRO A 19 -12.39 -7.65 -27.45
CA PRO A 19 -12.13 -9.07 -27.19
C PRO A 19 -12.28 -9.39 -25.70
N LYS A 20 -12.76 -10.61 -25.38
CA LYS A 20 -13.03 -11.05 -23.99
C LYS A 20 -11.81 -10.91 -23.07
N ARG A 21 -10.59 -11.15 -23.59
CA ARG A 21 -9.32 -11.00 -22.85
C ARG A 21 -9.08 -9.56 -22.39
N ALA A 22 -9.28 -8.58 -23.27
CA ALA A 22 -9.12 -7.16 -22.93
C ALA A 22 -10.15 -6.71 -21.88
N LYS A 23 -11.38 -7.24 -21.92
CA LYS A 23 -12.40 -6.96 -20.90
C LYS A 23 -11.97 -7.42 -19.50
N VAL A 24 -11.39 -8.62 -19.42
CA VAL A 24 -10.89 -9.19 -18.16
C VAL A 24 -9.69 -8.37 -17.64
N GLU A 25 -8.75 -8.00 -18.52
CA GLU A 25 -7.61 -7.16 -18.11
C GLU A 25 -8.06 -5.79 -17.60
N LEU A 26 -8.97 -5.13 -18.30
CA LEU A 26 -9.55 -3.85 -17.89
C LEU A 26 -10.31 -3.98 -16.56
N PHE A 27 -11.04 -5.08 -16.35
CA PHE A 27 -11.71 -5.35 -15.08
C PHE A 27 -10.70 -5.38 -13.93
N PHE A 28 -9.67 -6.24 -14.01
CA PHE A 28 -8.65 -6.35 -12.95
C PHE A 28 -7.89 -5.04 -12.74
N ARG A 29 -7.55 -4.33 -13.82
CA ARG A 29 -6.84 -3.06 -13.74
C ARG A 29 -7.66 -1.98 -13.03
N LEU A 30 -8.97 -1.93 -13.29
CA LEU A 30 -9.86 -0.93 -12.71
C LEU A 30 -10.24 -1.26 -11.26
N THR A 31 -10.37 -2.54 -10.91
CA THR A 31 -10.72 -3.01 -9.56
C THR A 31 -9.52 -3.14 -8.62
N ASN A 32 -8.28 -3.10 -9.11
CA ASN A 32 -7.06 -3.27 -8.31
C ASN A 32 -7.01 -2.42 -7.03
N ASN A 33 -7.53 -1.18 -7.07
CA ASN A 33 -7.51 -0.30 -5.91
C ASN A 33 -8.46 -0.73 -4.78
N ILE A 34 -9.40 -1.65 -5.02
CA ILE A 34 -10.28 -2.25 -3.99
C ILE A 34 -9.45 -3.11 -3.02
N ALA A 35 -8.27 -3.58 -3.44
CA ALA A 35 -7.35 -4.28 -2.55
C ALA A 35 -6.88 -3.39 -1.37
N ALA A 36 -6.89 -2.06 -1.50
CA ALA A 36 -6.40 -1.16 -0.45
C ALA A 36 -7.18 -1.27 0.88
N PRO A 37 -8.52 -1.12 0.94
CA PRO A 37 -9.26 -1.33 2.19
C PRO A 37 -9.14 -2.76 2.73
N LEU A 38 -9.07 -3.77 1.86
CA LEU A 38 -8.86 -5.17 2.27
C LEU A 38 -7.49 -5.37 2.93
N MET A 39 -6.45 -4.69 2.43
CA MET A 39 -5.11 -4.73 3.02
C MET A 39 -5.08 -4.10 4.43
N ILE A 40 -5.85 -3.04 4.68
CA ILE A 40 -5.97 -2.46 6.03
C ILE A 40 -6.67 -3.44 6.97
N LEU A 41 -7.76 -4.06 6.52
CA LEU A 41 -8.45 -5.08 7.30
C LEU A 41 -7.53 -6.26 7.63
N LEU A 42 -6.78 -6.75 6.65
CA LEU A 42 -5.80 -7.82 6.86
C LEU A 42 -4.68 -7.39 7.83
N ALA A 43 -4.22 -6.14 7.74
CA ALA A 43 -3.22 -5.59 8.65
C ALA A 43 -3.73 -5.56 10.10
N LEU A 44 -4.99 -5.18 10.33
CA LEU A 44 -5.64 -5.21 11.65
C LEU A 44 -5.94 -6.63 12.15
N LEU A 45 -6.07 -7.60 11.23
CA LEU A 45 -6.28 -9.01 11.58
C LEU A 45 -4.97 -9.76 11.88
N HIS A 46 -3.80 -9.16 11.65
CA HIS A 46 -2.53 -9.85 11.90
C HIS A 46 -2.31 -10.19 13.38
N LEU A 47 -2.58 -9.25 14.30
CA LEU A 47 -2.42 -9.48 15.73
C LEU A 47 -3.38 -10.58 16.26
N PRO A 48 -4.70 -10.58 15.99
CA PRO A 48 -5.57 -11.65 16.47
C PRO A 48 -5.18 -13.01 15.87
N VAL A 49 -4.74 -13.05 14.61
CA VAL A 49 -4.20 -14.29 14.01
C VAL A 49 -2.95 -14.77 14.75
N LEU A 50 -2.04 -13.88 15.16
CA LEU A 50 -0.88 -14.22 15.98
C LEU A 50 -1.27 -14.76 17.36
N ILE A 51 -2.31 -14.19 18.00
CA ILE A 51 -2.81 -14.68 19.29
C ILE A 51 -3.38 -16.09 19.16
N VAL A 52 -4.23 -16.34 18.15
CA VAL A 52 -4.84 -17.65 17.94
C VAL A 52 -3.79 -18.71 17.61
N ARG A 53 -2.77 -18.35 16.81
CA ARG A 53 -1.71 -19.27 16.40
C ARG A 53 -0.73 -19.61 17.51
N TYR A 54 -0.67 -18.83 18.58
CA TYR A 54 0.17 -19.15 19.73
C TYR A 54 -0.18 -20.52 20.35
N ASN A 55 -1.43 -20.97 20.24
CA ASN A 55 -1.87 -22.24 20.83
C ASN A 55 -1.70 -23.45 19.89
N GLN A 56 -1.07 -23.29 18.71
CA GLN A 56 -0.87 -24.39 17.76
C GLN A 56 0.49 -25.08 17.96
N GLY A 57 0.48 -26.41 17.93
CA GLY A 57 1.69 -27.21 18.10
C GLY A 57 2.74 -26.99 16.99
N PHE A 58 4.01 -27.07 17.36
CA PHE A 58 5.17 -26.85 16.48
C PHE A 58 5.11 -27.63 15.15
N PHE A 59 4.56 -28.86 15.17
CA PHE A 59 4.45 -29.71 13.99
C PHE A 59 3.43 -29.18 12.96
N HIS A 60 2.29 -28.64 13.40
CA HIS A 60 1.31 -28.02 12.51
C HIS A 60 1.85 -26.70 11.93
N LEU A 61 2.58 -25.95 12.75
CA LEU A 61 3.25 -24.72 12.35
C LEU A 61 4.23 -25.00 11.20
N LEU A 62 5.07 -26.02 11.32
CA LEU A 62 6.07 -26.32 10.29
C LEU A 62 5.47 -26.92 9.01
N LEU A 63 4.48 -27.81 9.14
CA LEU A 63 3.92 -28.56 7.99
C LEU A 63 2.97 -27.72 7.13
N PHE A 64 2.23 -26.77 7.72
CA PHE A 64 1.33 -25.89 6.96
C PHE A 64 1.94 -24.53 6.65
N ASP A 65 2.68 -23.92 7.58
CA ASP A 65 3.14 -22.54 7.38
C ASP A 65 4.34 -22.45 6.46
N VAL A 66 5.26 -23.41 6.49
CA VAL A 66 6.44 -23.37 5.62
C VAL A 66 6.03 -23.49 4.14
N PRO A 67 5.15 -24.44 3.73
CA PRO A 67 4.66 -24.45 2.36
C PRO A 67 3.92 -23.18 1.99
N ILE A 68 3.01 -22.68 2.84
CA ILE A 68 2.24 -21.46 2.56
C ILE A 68 3.18 -20.26 2.39
N LEU A 69 4.16 -20.10 3.28
CA LEU A 69 5.15 -19.02 3.22
C LEU A 69 6.01 -19.14 1.96
N LEU A 70 6.48 -20.34 1.62
CA LEU A 70 7.28 -20.58 0.43
C LEU A 70 6.49 -20.30 -0.85
N PHE A 71 5.28 -20.84 -0.98
CA PHE A 71 4.41 -20.59 -2.14
C PHE A 71 4.08 -19.11 -2.28
N SER A 72 3.75 -18.42 -1.17
CA SER A 72 3.49 -16.99 -1.16
C SER A 72 4.72 -16.18 -1.59
N SER A 73 5.89 -16.49 -1.02
CA SER A 73 7.15 -15.79 -1.32
C SER A 73 7.58 -16.00 -2.77
N ILE A 74 7.50 -17.23 -3.28
CA ILE A 74 7.80 -17.56 -4.68
C ILE A 74 6.84 -16.82 -5.62
N SER A 75 5.55 -16.78 -5.30
CA SER A 75 4.56 -16.04 -6.10
C SER A 75 4.90 -14.55 -6.20
N VAL A 76 5.20 -13.91 -5.06
CA VAL A 76 5.58 -12.50 -5.01
C VAL A 76 6.89 -12.24 -5.77
N ILE A 77 7.91 -13.07 -5.54
CA ILE A 77 9.22 -12.94 -6.22
C ILE A 77 9.07 -13.15 -7.73
N ALA A 78 8.29 -14.13 -8.17
CA ALA A 78 8.06 -14.38 -9.59
C ALA A 78 7.31 -13.21 -10.25
N PHE A 79 6.27 -12.68 -9.60
CA PHE A 79 5.51 -11.55 -10.13
C PHE A 79 6.36 -10.28 -10.25
N TYR A 80 7.04 -9.89 -9.17
CA TYR A 80 7.87 -8.68 -9.20
C TYR A 80 9.14 -8.87 -10.03
N GLY A 81 9.73 -10.06 -10.03
CA GLY A 81 10.88 -10.42 -10.85
C GLY A 81 10.58 -10.34 -12.34
N THR A 82 9.47 -10.93 -12.78
CA THR A 82 9.02 -10.84 -14.19
C THR A 82 8.64 -9.42 -14.59
N ALA A 83 7.99 -8.65 -13.70
CA ALA A 83 7.68 -7.24 -13.95
C ALA A 83 8.96 -6.40 -14.12
N GLN A 84 9.97 -6.58 -13.27
CA GLN A 84 11.25 -5.87 -13.39
C GLN A 84 12.05 -6.32 -14.63
N TYR A 85 11.98 -7.60 -14.98
CA TYR A 85 12.61 -8.13 -16.19
C TYR A 85 12.04 -7.49 -17.45
N TYR A 86 10.72 -7.33 -17.53
CA TYR A 86 10.07 -6.71 -18.69
C TYR A 86 10.31 -5.20 -18.78
N LEU A 87 10.29 -4.48 -17.65
CA LEU A 87 10.56 -3.03 -17.64
C LEU A 87 12.04 -2.69 -17.88
N HIS A 88 12.97 -3.46 -17.30
CA HIS A 88 14.40 -3.14 -17.28
C HIS A 88 15.27 -4.38 -17.54
N PRO A 89 15.27 -4.91 -18.77
CA PRO A 89 15.94 -6.18 -19.10
C PRO A 89 17.45 -6.20 -18.80
N LYS A 90 18.12 -5.03 -18.84
CA LYS A 90 19.58 -4.92 -18.60
C LYS A 90 19.98 -4.74 -17.12
N THR A 91 19.08 -4.27 -16.24
CA THR A 91 19.44 -3.90 -14.85
C THR A 91 18.51 -4.50 -13.78
N TRP A 92 17.67 -5.47 -14.15
CA TRP A 92 16.66 -6.07 -13.26
C TRP A 92 17.22 -6.55 -11.91
N LYS A 93 18.39 -7.22 -11.89
CA LYS A 93 19.06 -7.71 -10.66
C LYS A 93 19.42 -6.60 -9.67
N SER A 94 19.92 -5.48 -10.18
CA SER A 94 20.28 -4.33 -9.33
C SER A 94 19.04 -3.64 -8.76
N ARG A 95 17.93 -3.66 -9.51
CA ARG A 95 16.67 -3.02 -9.09
C ARG A 95 15.85 -3.82 -8.09
N LEU A 96 16.07 -5.13 -7.97
CA LEU A 96 15.43 -5.97 -6.95
C LEU A 96 15.63 -5.43 -5.53
N LYS A 97 16.76 -4.76 -5.25
CA LYS A 97 17.03 -4.15 -3.93
C LYS A 97 16.02 -3.06 -3.54
N TYR A 98 15.39 -2.41 -4.52
CA TYR A 98 14.38 -1.38 -4.26
C TYR A 98 12.98 -1.94 -4.04
N LEU A 99 12.75 -3.24 -4.30
CA LEU A 99 11.41 -3.85 -4.15
C LEU A 99 10.84 -3.73 -2.73
N PRO A 100 11.59 -4.03 -1.64
CA PRO A 100 11.06 -3.87 -0.28
C PRO A 100 10.66 -2.43 0.01
N LEU A 101 11.43 -1.47 -0.49
CA LEU A 101 11.15 -0.04 -0.32
C LEU A 101 9.92 0.39 -1.11
N VAL A 102 9.75 -0.08 -2.35
CA VAL A 102 8.57 0.16 -3.17
C VAL A 102 7.32 -0.49 -2.55
N MET A 103 7.44 -1.71 -2.02
CA MET A 103 6.35 -2.39 -1.31
C MET A 103 5.95 -1.61 -0.05
N GLY A 104 6.92 -1.17 0.74
CA GLY A 104 6.67 -0.33 1.92
C GLY A 104 5.96 0.98 1.56
N MET A 105 6.43 1.68 0.52
CA MET A 105 5.75 2.89 0.04
C MET A 105 4.32 2.59 -0.46
N GLY A 106 4.12 1.47 -1.16
CA GLY A 106 2.80 1.01 -1.57
C GLY A 106 1.84 0.79 -0.39
N ILE A 107 2.33 0.16 0.68
CA ILE A 107 1.59 -0.04 1.94
C ILE A 107 1.25 1.32 2.57
N GLY A 108 2.19 2.26 2.59
CA GLY A 108 1.96 3.61 3.10
C GLY A 108 0.83 4.38 2.39
N LEU A 109 0.67 4.19 1.08
CA LEU A 109 -0.39 4.82 0.29
C LEU A 109 -1.78 4.16 0.50
N THR A 110 -1.83 3.02 1.17
CA THR A 110 -3.04 2.20 1.34
C THR A 110 -4.13 2.97 2.08
N PHE A 111 -3.82 3.76 3.12
CA PHE A 111 -4.82 4.56 3.84
C PHE A 111 -5.48 5.63 2.97
N SER A 112 -4.69 6.36 2.18
CA SER A 112 -5.25 7.33 1.23
C SER A 112 -6.09 6.68 0.15
N ASN A 113 -5.64 5.53 -0.38
CA ASN A 113 -6.36 4.80 -1.40
C ASN A 113 -7.66 4.21 -0.85
N ALA A 114 -7.62 3.62 0.35
CA ALA A 114 -8.78 3.06 1.04
C ALA A 114 -9.85 4.12 1.32
N ARG A 115 -9.46 5.31 1.78
CA ARG A 115 -10.40 6.42 1.92
C ARG A 115 -11.06 6.77 0.58
N ALA A 116 -10.28 6.89 -0.50
CA ALA A 116 -10.82 7.17 -1.82
C ALA A 116 -11.74 6.06 -2.35
N VAL A 117 -11.48 4.80 -1.98
CA VAL A 117 -12.36 3.66 -2.29
C VAL A 117 -13.68 3.79 -1.54
N LEU A 118 -13.64 4.05 -0.24
CA LEU A 118 -14.83 4.18 0.61
C LEU A 118 -15.70 5.37 0.18
N GLU A 119 -15.08 6.53 -0.11
CA GLU A 119 -15.80 7.69 -0.66
C GLU A 119 -16.46 7.36 -2.01
N ALA A 120 -15.78 6.60 -2.87
CA ALA A 120 -16.32 6.18 -4.16
C ALA A 120 -17.48 5.18 -4.03
N LEU A 121 -17.44 4.26 -3.06
CA LEU A 121 -18.50 3.29 -2.80
C LEU A 121 -19.74 3.96 -2.17
N LEU A 122 -19.54 4.93 -1.28
CA LEU A 122 -20.60 5.71 -0.64
C LEU A 122 -21.23 6.78 -1.56
N GLY A 123 -20.82 6.83 -2.83
CA GLY A 123 -21.37 7.78 -3.82
C GLY A 123 -20.97 9.24 -3.58
N VAL A 124 -20.06 9.50 -2.63
CA VAL A 124 -19.56 10.85 -2.38
C VAL A 124 -18.69 11.25 -3.58
N GLN A 125 -19.10 12.32 -4.27
CA GLN A 125 -18.29 12.91 -5.32
C GLN A 125 -17.10 13.62 -4.69
N SER A 126 -16.06 12.84 -4.38
CA SER A 126 -14.76 13.37 -3.98
C SER A 126 -14.30 14.34 -5.08
N SER A 127 -14.19 15.63 -4.72
CA SER A 127 -13.72 16.66 -5.64
C SER A 127 -12.33 16.26 -6.11
N PHE A 128 -12.20 15.92 -7.40
CA PHE A 128 -10.93 15.63 -8.05
C PHE A 128 -10.14 16.94 -8.09
N VAL A 129 -9.54 17.32 -6.96
CA VAL A 129 -8.66 18.48 -6.88
C VAL A 129 -7.54 18.17 -7.86
N ARG A 130 -7.50 18.91 -8.97
CA ARG A 130 -6.54 18.65 -10.04
C ARG A 130 -5.16 18.61 -9.41
N THR A 131 -4.43 17.52 -9.64
CA THR A 131 -3.02 17.45 -9.27
C THR A 131 -2.34 18.64 -9.94
N PRO A 132 -1.81 19.60 -9.16
CA PRO A 132 -1.19 20.77 -9.76
C PRO A 132 0.00 20.27 -10.58
N LYS A 133 0.03 20.62 -11.87
CA LYS A 133 1.22 20.41 -12.68
C LYS A 133 2.27 21.40 -12.16
N TYR A 134 3.21 20.90 -11.36
CA TYR A 134 4.33 21.72 -10.89
C TYR A 134 5.19 22.06 -12.11
N LYS A 135 5.09 23.30 -12.57
CA LYS A 135 5.89 23.86 -13.67
C LYS A 135 7.29 24.18 -13.12
N VAL A 136 8.06 23.15 -12.79
CA VAL A 136 9.43 23.31 -12.30
C VAL A 136 10.33 23.51 -13.52
N GLU A 137 10.52 24.77 -13.92
CA GLU A 137 11.30 25.14 -15.11
C GLU A 137 12.75 25.54 -14.76
N SER A 138 13.09 25.74 -13.48
CA SER A 138 14.41 26.20 -13.03
C SER A 138 14.94 25.46 -11.80
N ASN A 139 16.25 25.25 -11.74
CA ASN A 139 17.00 24.62 -10.65
C ASN A 139 16.95 25.40 -9.32
N ARG A 140 16.35 26.61 -9.32
CA ARG A 140 16.11 27.45 -8.13
C ARG A 140 14.69 27.30 -7.54
N ASP A 141 13.76 26.68 -8.25
CA ASP A 141 12.43 26.37 -7.71
C ASP A 141 12.51 25.07 -6.92
N SER A 142 12.49 25.16 -5.59
CA SER A 142 12.54 23.95 -4.78
C SER A 142 11.23 23.17 -4.97
N TRP A 143 11.33 21.95 -5.49
CA TRP A 143 10.23 20.98 -5.55
C TRP A 143 9.48 20.93 -4.20
N LEU A 144 10.25 20.99 -3.10
CA LEU A 144 9.77 20.98 -1.74
C LEU A 144 8.81 22.14 -1.44
N ALA A 145 9.11 23.38 -1.86
CA ALA A 145 8.24 24.54 -1.63
C ALA A 145 6.91 24.42 -2.39
N GLN A 146 6.94 23.93 -3.65
CA GLN A 146 5.74 23.73 -4.46
C GLN A 146 4.87 22.58 -3.92
N ALA A 147 5.48 21.44 -3.53
CA ALA A 147 4.80 20.32 -2.90
C ALA A 147 4.20 20.70 -1.53
N MET A 148 4.84 21.63 -0.81
CA MET A 148 4.35 22.15 0.47
C MET A 148 3.13 23.07 0.34
N LYS A 149 2.94 23.72 -0.81
CA LYS A 149 1.75 24.55 -1.09
C LYS A 149 0.47 23.70 -1.24
N TYR A 150 0.62 22.40 -1.52
CA TYR A 150 -0.51 21.47 -1.59
C TYR A 150 -0.89 20.99 -0.19
N ARG A 151 -1.99 21.58 0.30
CA ARG A 151 -2.62 21.23 1.56
C ARG A 151 -3.23 19.83 1.44
N ARG A 152 -2.50 18.78 1.87
CA ARG A 152 -3.15 17.51 2.23
C ARG A 152 -4.12 17.88 3.34
N SER A 153 -5.42 17.81 3.04
CA SER A 153 -6.49 18.21 3.96
C SER A 153 -6.20 17.63 5.35
N LYS A 154 -6.45 18.42 6.40
CA LYS A 154 -6.37 18.07 7.83
C LYS A 154 -7.28 16.87 8.15
N GLY A 155 -6.98 15.72 7.59
CA GLY A 155 -7.75 14.49 7.74
C GLY A 155 -7.20 13.66 8.88
N LEU A 156 -8.01 12.72 9.35
CA LEU A 156 -7.62 11.72 10.36
C LEU A 156 -6.57 10.73 9.83
N ILE A 157 -6.19 10.80 8.55
CA ILE A 157 -5.30 9.84 7.87
C ILE A 157 -3.89 9.78 8.49
N PRO A 158 -3.17 10.90 8.73
CA PRO A 158 -1.85 10.84 9.37
C PRO A 158 -1.89 10.22 10.77
N TYR A 159 -2.95 10.46 11.53
CA TYR A 159 -3.14 9.85 12.85
C TYR A 159 -3.35 8.34 12.73
N LEU A 160 -4.14 7.89 11.76
CA LEU A 160 -4.33 6.46 11.49
C LEU A 160 -3.03 5.78 11.02
N GLU A 161 -2.24 6.44 10.18
CA GLU A 161 -0.93 5.94 9.73
C GLU A 161 0.01 5.70 10.94
N VAL A 162 0.10 6.67 11.86
CA VAL A 162 0.93 6.58 13.08
C VAL A 162 0.39 5.54 14.05
N LEU A 163 -0.92 5.51 14.29
CA LEU A 163 -1.56 4.53 15.17
C LEU A 163 -1.29 3.10 14.68
N THR A 164 -1.38 2.90 13.37
CA THR A 164 -1.11 1.60 12.75
C THR A 164 0.37 1.22 12.86
N ALA A 165 1.29 2.18 12.72
CA ALA A 165 2.71 1.93 12.98
C ALA A 165 2.97 1.48 14.43
N ILE A 166 2.36 2.15 15.41
CA ILE A 166 2.45 1.76 16.83
C ILE A 166 1.88 0.34 17.04
N TYR A 167 0.74 0.04 16.44
CA TYR A 167 0.13 -1.30 16.49
C TYR A 167 1.06 -2.39 15.95
N PHE A 168 1.75 -2.16 14.83
CA PHE A 168 2.72 -3.12 14.30
C PHE A 168 3.97 -3.25 15.17
N THR A 169 4.44 -2.18 15.80
CA THR A 169 5.53 -2.25 16.78
C THR A 169 5.16 -3.15 17.97
N LEU A 170 3.96 -3.01 18.51
CA LEU A 170 3.44 -3.88 19.58
C LEU A 170 3.29 -5.33 19.11
N THR A 171 2.85 -5.54 17.87
CA THR A 171 2.70 -6.87 17.28
C THR A 171 4.06 -7.56 17.11
N ILE A 172 5.09 -6.84 16.69
CA ILE A 172 6.47 -7.35 16.57
C ILE A 172 7.02 -7.69 17.96
N TYR A 173 6.81 -6.82 18.94
CA TYR A 173 7.19 -7.08 20.32
C TYR A 173 6.53 -8.37 20.86
N TYR A 174 5.22 -8.52 20.63
CA TYR A 174 4.49 -9.74 21.01
C TYR A 174 5.04 -10.99 20.32
N ALA A 175 5.30 -10.92 19.01
CA ALA A 175 5.87 -12.05 18.26
C ALA A 175 7.26 -12.45 18.79
N PHE A 176 8.08 -11.47 19.16
CA PHE A 176 9.40 -11.70 19.75
C PHE A 176 9.29 -12.37 21.13
N SER A 177 8.45 -11.86 22.03
CA SER A 177 8.23 -12.44 23.36
C SER A 177 7.65 -13.87 23.32
N ARG A 178 6.91 -14.22 22.26
CA ARG A 178 6.31 -15.55 22.08
C ARG A 178 7.17 -16.51 21.25
N GLY A 179 8.37 -16.09 20.79
CA GLY A 179 9.30 -16.93 20.04
C GLY A 179 8.87 -17.23 18.59
N ILE A 180 7.91 -16.49 18.04
CA ILE A 180 7.40 -16.69 16.67
C ILE A 180 8.23 -15.83 15.70
N TYR A 181 9.46 -16.25 15.41
CA TYR A 181 10.39 -15.47 14.61
C TYR A 181 10.06 -15.44 13.11
N GLY A 182 9.35 -16.44 12.59
CA GLY A 182 9.10 -16.60 11.15
C GLY A 182 8.26 -15.47 10.51
N THR A 183 7.39 -14.81 11.29
CA THR A 183 6.52 -13.73 10.79
C THR A 183 7.14 -12.34 10.93
N ILE A 184 8.23 -12.20 11.69
CA ILE A 184 8.85 -10.90 12.00
C ILE A 184 9.31 -10.15 10.74
N PRO A 185 10.00 -10.77 9.76
CA PRO A 185 10.45 -10.05 8.56
C PRO A 185 9.28 -9.46 7.76
N PHE A 186 8.15 -10.18 7.70
CA PHE A 186 6.95 -9.70 7.03
C PHE A 186 6.33 -8.52 7.77
N LEU A 187 6.15 -8.62 9.10
CA LEU A 187 5.65 -7.53 9.93
C LEU A 187 6.51 -6.26 9.83
N PHE A 188 7.83 -6.42 9.69
CA PHE A 188 8.76 -5.30 9.56
C PHE A 188 8.53 -4.50 8.27
N ILE A 189 8.13 -5.14 7.16
CA ILE A 189 7.78 -4.45 5.91
C ILE A 189 6.54 -3.57 6.12
N PHE A 190 5.53 -4.05 6.87
CA PHE A 190 4.35 -3.24 7.22
C PHE A 190 4.70 -2.09 8.16
N LEU A 191 5.53 -2.35 9.18
CA LEU A 191 6.01 -1.31 10.09
C LEU A 191 6.75 -0.22 9.31
N PHE A 192 7.67 -0.60 8.42
CA PHE A 192 8.42 0.35 7.60
C PHE A 192 7.49 1.15 6.69
N GLY A 193 6.53 0.50 6.03
CA GLY A 193 5.58 1.19 5.15
C GLY A 193 4.70 2.21 5.87
N TYR A 194 4.06 1.81 6.97
CA TYR A 194 3.20 2.71 7.75
C TYR A 194 4.00 3.75 8.53
N GLY A 195 5.16 3.39 9.07
CA GLY A 195 6.07 4.32 9.75
C GLY A 195 6.61 5.39 8.81
N TYR A 196 7.03 5.01 7.60
CA TYR A 196 7.48 5.96 6.58
C TYR A 196 6.35 6.90 6.15
N ALA A 197 5.15 6.38 5.88
CA ALA A 197 4.00 7.22 5.53
C ALA A 197 3.59 8.16 6.68
N GLY A 198 3.51 7.65 7.91
CA GLY A 198 3.14 8.41 9.09
C GLY A 198 4.14 9.53 9.40
N THR A 199 5.43 9.22 9.40
CA THR A 199 6.49 10.23 9.58
C THR A 199 6.45 11.28 8.47
N MET A 200 6.36 10.88 7.20
CA MET A 200 6.29 11.83 6.08
C MET A 200 5.05 12.73 6.16
N SER A 201 3.89 12.18 6.53
CA SER A 201 2.67 12.95 6.75
C SER A 201 2.81 13.94 7.92
N MET A 202 3.45 13.52 9.03
CA MET A 202 3.71 14.39 10.18
C MET A 202 4.72 15.49 9.87
N PHE A 203 5.82 15.16 9.21
CA PHE A 203 6.84 16.12 8.76
C PHE A 203 6.19 17.15 7.83
N GLN A 204 5.41 16.72 6.84
CA GLN A 204 4.70 17.66 5.96
C GLN A 204 3.75 18.58 6.75
N SER A 205 3.04 18.05 7.75
CA SER A 205 2.12 18.85 8.57
C SER A 205 2.82 19.84 9.54
N THR A 206 3.99 19.47 10.06
CA THR A 206 4.75 20.25 11.05
C THR A 206 5.58 21.33 10.37
N TRP A 207 6.23 20.99 9.25
CA TRP A 207 7.03 21.93 8.45
C TRP A 207 6.15 23.01 7.80
N GLN A 208 4.92 22.66 7.40
CA GLN A 208 3.91 23.61 6.94
C GLN A 208 3.43 24.59 8.03
N ARG A 209 3.49 24.21 9.32
CA ARG A 209 3.14 25.11 10.44
C ARG A 209 4.27 26.09 10.75
N LEU A 210 5.53 25.66 10.60
CA LEU A 210 6.72 26.49 10.83
C LEU A 210 6.91 27.59 9.77
N PHE A 211 6.65 27.28 8.49
CA PHE A 211 6.71 28.26 7.39
C PHE A 211 5.46 29.14 7.23
N LYS A 212 4.56 29.11 8.23
CA LYS A 212 3.35 29.95 8.27
C LYS A 212 3.52 31.17 9.20
N LYS A 213 4.73 31.43 9.70
CA LYS A 213 5.11 32.66 10.39
C LYS A 213 5.92 33.54 9.45
#